data_AF-A4WLD9-F1
#
_entry.id   AF-A4WLD9-F1
#
_cell.length_a   1.000
_cell.length_b   1.000
_cell.length_c   1.000
_cell.angle_alpha   90.00
_cell.angle_beta   90.00
_cell.angle_gamma   90.00
#
_symmetry.space_group_name_H-M   'P 1'
#
loop_
_entity.id
_entity.type
_entity.pdbx_description
1 polymer ?
#
loop_
_entity_poly.entity_id
_entity_poly.type
_entity_poly.pdbx_seq_one_letter_code
_entity_poly.pdbx_strand_id
1 'polypeptide(L)'
;MEKKDCLLAVFEKCESSRPLKEILTQARIKARKLIIITKCGNTGEYLRLVRQIASDNMDYPIRHYHQVEPPDAAALEGCTTYEVFNP
;
A
#
# COMPACT_ATOMS: atom_id res chain seq x y z
N MET A 1 -0.43 -5.91 20.63
CA MET A 1 -0.49 -4.75 19.70
C MET A 1 -1.80 -4.85 18.94
N GLU A 2 -2.61 -3.80 18.94
CA GLU A 2 -3.85 -3.76 18.17
C GLU A 2 -3.55 -3.51 16.70
N LYS A 3 -4.12 -4.33 15.80
CA LYS A 3 -4.01 -4.10 14.36
C LYS A 3 -4.81 -2.87 13.96
N LYS A 4 -4.22 -1.99 13.16
CA LYS A 4 -4.92 -0.88 12.51
C LYS A 4 -5.87 -1.41 11.43
N ASP A 5 -6.83 -0.60 11.01
CA ASP A 5 -7.70 -0.97 9.90
C ASP A 5 -6.88 -1.05 8.60
N CYS A 6 -6.05 -0.05 8.35
CA CYS A 6 -5.32 0.09 7.09
C CYS A 6 -3.85 0.45 7.29
N LEU A 7 -2.98 -0.18 6.49
CA LEU A 7 -1.63 0.29 6.26
C LEU A 7 -1.60 0.99 4.90
N LEU A 8 -1.17 2.24 4.85
CA LEU A 8 -1.03 3.03 3.62
C LEU A 8 0.44 3.03 3.22
N ALA A 9 0.80 2.31 2.16
CA ALA A 9 2.15 2.32 1.61
C ALA A 9 2.27 3.36 0.50
N VAL A 10 3.05 4.41 0.71
CA VAL A 10 3.21 5.53 -0.24
C VAL A 10 4.50 5.41 -1.02
N PHE A 11 4.40 5.17 -2.32
CA PHE A 11 5.51 5.07 -3.25
C PHE A 11 5.67 6.37 -4.03
N GLU A 12 6.59 7.23 -3.57
CA GLU A 12 6.96 8.46 -4.27
C GLU A 12 7.77 8.17 -5.53
N LYS A 13 8.69 7.20 -5.43
CA LYS A 13 9.36 6.58 -6.55
C LYS A 13 8.73 5.20 -6.76
N CYS A 14 8.39 4.87 -7.99
CA CYS A 14 7.84 3.54 -8.31
C CYS A 14 8.91 2.43 -8.35
N GLU A 15 10.11 2.75 -7.87
CA GLU A 15 11.15 1.82 -7.48
C GLU A 15 11.07 1.63 -5.97
N SER A 16 10.77 0.42 -5.52
CA SER A 16 10.76 0.11 -4.09
C SER A 16 12.19 -0.07 -3.60
N SER A 17 12.62 0.74 -2.62
CA SER A 17 13.94 0.58 -1.98
C SER A 17 14.00 -0.69 -1.12
N ARG A 18 12.83 -1.17 -0.67
CA ARG A 18 12.66 -2.37 0.14
C ARG A 18 12.03 -3.52 -0.66
N PRO A 19 12.28 -4.78 -0.26
CA PRO A 19 11.58 -5.91 -0.84
C PRO A 19 10.07 -5.79 -0.62
N LEU A 20 9.28 -5.90 -1.69
CA LEU A 20 7.80 -5.83 -1.63
C LEU A 20 7.20 -6.88 -0.67
N LYS A 21 7.87 -8.03 -0.54
CA LYS A 21 7.50 -9.08 0.43
C LYS A 21 7.56 -8.60 1.88
N GLU A 22 8.50 -7.73 2.23
CA GLU A 22 8.56 -7.15 3.57
C GLU A 22 7.39 -6.21 3.81
N ILE A 23 7.01 -5.41 2.81
CA ILE A 23 5.86 -4.50 2.89
C ILE A 23 4.58 -5.30 3.13
N LEU A 24 4.37 -6.38 2.37
CA LEU A 24 3.25 -7.30 2.56
C LEU A 24 3.25 -7.95 3.94
N THR A 25 4.42 -8.35 4.43
CA THR A 25 4.57 -8.96 5.76
C THR A 25 4.23 -7.96 6.86
N GLN A 26 4.77 -6.75 6.80
CA GLN A 26 4.47 -5.67 7.73
C GLN A 26 2.99 -5.30 7.69
N ALA A 27 2.39 -5.21 6.50
CA ALA A 27 0.97 -4.96 6.35
C ALA A 27 0.14 -6.03 7.06
N ARG A 28 0.46 -7.31 6.87
CA ARG A 28 -0.24 -8.43 7.53
C ARG A 28 -0.09 -8.43 9.04
N ILE A 29 1.03 -7.94 9.58
CA ILE A 29 1.25 -7.86 11.03
C ILE A 29 0.52 -6.67 11.63
N LYS A 30 0.59 -5.50 10.97
CA LYS A 30 0.18 -4.22 11.53
C LYS A 30 -1.26 -3.82 11.20
N ALA A 31 -1.83 -4.32 10.11
CA ALA A 31 -3.14 -3.89 9.63
C ALA A 31 -4.03 -5.05 9.14
N ARG A 32 -5.27 -4.72 8.79
CA ARG A 32 -6.25 -5.64 8.18
C ARG A 32 -6.29 -5.54 6.65
N LYS A 33 -5.92 -4.37 6.11
CA LYS A 33 -5.85 -4.07 4.67
C LYS A 33 -4.59 -3.26 4.34
N LEU A 34 -4.03 -3.47 3.15
CA LEU A 34 -2.97 -2.63 2.58
C LEU A 34 -3.57 -1.74 1.50
N ILE A 35 -3.28 -0.45 1.58
CA ILE A 35 -3.61 0.54 0.56
C ILE A 35 -2.27 1.01 -0.03
N ILE A 36 -2.08 0.77 -1.32
CA ILE A 36 -0.90 1.20 -2.07
C ILE A 36 -1.23 2.53 -2.71
N ILE A 37 -0.43 3.55 -2.43
CA ILE A 37 -0.55 4.87 -3.02
C ILE A 37 0.70 5.11 -3.85
N THR A 38 0.52 5.38 -5.14
CA THR A 38 1.65 5.67 -6.05
C THR A 38 1.60 7.13 -6.46
N LYS A 39 2.70 7.85 -6.26
CA LYS A 39 2.85 9.27 -6.66
C LYS A 39 3.80 9.45 -7.87
N CYS A 40 4.38 8.38 -8.41
CA CYS A 40 5.23 8.45 -9.59
C CYS A 40 4.45 8.87 -10.85
N GLY A 41 5.12 9.47 -11.84
CA GLY A 41 4.44 10.07 -13.00
C GLY A 41 4.11 9.12 -14.16
N ASN A 42 4.76 7.96 -14.26
CA ASN A 42 4.62 7.09 -15.43
C ASN A 42 3.74 5.85 -15.15
N THR A 43 2.75 5.63 -16.00
CA THR A 43 1.80 4.51 -15.91
C THR A 43 2.46 3.14 -16.01
N GLY A 44 3.52 3.02 -16.80
CA GLY A 44 4.26 1.76 -16.90
C GLY A 44 4.93 1.33 -15.58
N GLU A 45 5.35 2.28 -14.76
CA GLU A 45 6.13 2.01 -13.56
C GLU A 45 5.26 1.57 -12.39
N TYR A 46 4.21 2.33 -12.06
CA TYR A 46 3.32 1.94 -10.97
C TYR A 46 2.55 0.65 -11.27
N LEU A 47 2.19 0.40 -12.53
CA LEU A 47 1.49 -0.85 -12.89
C LEU A 47 2.38 -2.08 -12.68
N ARG A 48 3.69 -1.98 -12.95
CA ARG A 48 4.64 -3.06 -12.67
C ARG A 48 4.72 -3.34 -11.18
N LEU A 49 4.86 -2.29 -10.38
CA LEU A 49 4.89 -2.37 -8.92
C LEU A 49 3.64 -3.05 -8.36
N VAL A 50 2.45 -2.58 -8.75
CA VAL A 50 1.16 -3.11 -8.30
C VAL A 50 0.99 -4.57 -8.70
N ARG A 51 1.36 -4.93 -9.95
CA ARG A 51 1.31 -6.34 -10.40
C ARG A 51 2.24 -7.23 -9.60
N GLN A 52 3.43 -6.76 -9.27
CA GLN A 52 4.39 -7.53 -8.47
C GLN A 52 3.85 -7.76 -7.05
N ILE A 53 3.30 -6.72 -6.42
CA ILE A 53 2.67 -6.84 -5.10
C ILE A 53 1.46 -7.78 -5.14
N ALA A 54 0.62 -7.67 -6.16
CA ALA A 54 -0.53 -8.55 -6.34
C ALA A 54 -0.12 -10.01 -6.58
N SER A 55 0.95 -10.25 -7.33
CA SER A 55 1.48 -11.60 -7.57
C SER A 55 2.06 -12.25 -6.30
N ASP A 56 2.69 -11.45 -5.43
CA ASP A 56 3.21 -11.93 -4.14
C ASP A 56 2.10 -12.06 -3.07
N ASN A 57 0.87 -11.64 -3.39
CA ASN A 57 -0.24 -11.62 -2.44
C ASN A 57 -1.04 -12.94 -2.44
N MET A 58 -0.99 -13.64 -1.31
CA MET A 58 -1.83 -14.80 -1.01
C MET A 58 -3.04 -14.38 -0.17
N ASP A 59 -4.08 -13.79 -0.76
CA ASP A 59 -5.38 -13.43 -0.12
C ASP A 59 -5.41 -12.29 0.91
N TYR A 60 -4.40 -11.43 0.98
CA TYR A 60 -4.49 -10.23 1.83
C TYR A 60 -5.29 -9.11 1.12
N PRO A 61 -6.18 -8.35 1.80
CA PRO A 61 -6.90 -7.26 1.16
C PRO A 61 -5.94 -6.14 0.71
N ILE A 62 -5.87 -5.89 -0.60
CA ILE A 62 -5.05 -4.84 -1.20
C ILE A 62 -5.91 -3.91 -2.05
N ARG A 63 -5.65 -2.61 -1.95
CA ARG A 63 -6.22 -1.55 -2.76
C ARG A 63 -5.12 -0.67 -3.33
N HIS A 64 -5.33 -0.10 -4.51
CA HIS A 64 -4.37 0.78 -5.16
C HIS A 64 -5.03 2.10 -5.55
N TYR A 65 -4.34 3.19 -5.26
CA TYR A 65 -4.69 4.55 -5.67
C TYR A 65 -3.48 5.25 -6.28
N HIS A 66 -3.72 6.16 -7.21
CA HIS A 66 -2.68 6.91 -7.89
C HIS A 66 -2.89 8.41 -7.68
N GLN A 67 -1.83 9.11 -7.22
CA GLN A 67 -1.84 10.54 -6.92
C GLN A 67 -2.95 10.98 -5.94
N VAL A 68 -3.27 10.12 -4.97
CA VAL A 68 -4.22 10.40 -3.89
C VAL A 68 -3.45 10.59 -2.58
N GLU A 69 -3.88 11.51 -1.72
CA GLU A 69 -3.27 11.67 -0.41
C GLU A 69 -3.71 10.57 0.57
N PRO A 70 -2.85 10.14 1.51
CA PRO A 70 -3.18 9.06 2.44
C PRO A 70 -4.49 9.23 3.24
N PRO A 71 -4.86 10.44 3.72
CA PRO A 71 -6.15 10.63 4.41
C PRO A 71 -7.36 10.37 3.52
N ASP A 72 -7.30 10.79 2.26
CA ASP A 72 -8.40 10.61 1.29
C ASP A 72 -8.57 9.14 0.94
N ALA A 73 -7.45 8.44 0.70
CA ALA A 73 -7.46 7.00 0.45
C ALA A 73 -7.99 6.21 1.66
N ALA A 74 -7.64 6.62 2.89
CA ALA A 74 -8.17 6.02 4.11
C ALA A 74 -9.68 6.24 4.25
N ALA A 75 -10.17 7.44 3.94
CA ALA A 75 -11.59 7.79 4.01
C ALA A 75 -12.43 7.00 2.97
N LEU A 76 -11.96 6.90 1.73
CA LEU A 76 -12.59 6.11 0.66
C LEU A 76 -12.74 4.64 1.04
N GLU A 77 -11.77 4.14 1.81
CA GLU A 77 -11.68 2.75 2.23
C GLU A 77 -12.29 2.47 3.61
N GLY A 78 -12.90 3.48 4.25
CA GLY A 78 -13.56 3.36 5.55
C GLY A 78 -12.62 3.04 6.72
N CYS A 79 -11.35 3.43 6.62
CA CYS A 79 -10.34 3.13 7.63
C CYS A 79 -10.44 4.13 8.80
N THR A 80 -10.96 3.69 9.96
CA THR A 80 -11.02 4.53 11.17
C THR A 80 -9.63 4.77 11.76
N THR A 81 -8.79 3.73 11.71
CA THR A 81 -7.40 3.79 12.16
C THR A 81 -6.45 3.38 11.05
N TYR A 82 -5.43 4.19 10.77
CA TYR A 82 -4.45 3.88 9.73
C TYR A 82 -3.02 4.21 10.16
N GLU A 83 -2.05 3.55 9.53
CA GLU A 83 -0.63 3.86 9.62
C GLU A 83 -0.11 4.17 8.21
N VAL A 84 0.71 5.22 8.09
CA VAL A 84 1.37 5.56 6.82
C VAL A 84 2.79 5.01 6.85
N PHE A 85 3.14 4.26 5.81
CA PHE A 85 4.42 3.64 5.61
C PHE A 85 5.02 4.13 4.30
N ASN A 86 6.22 4.71 4.37
CA ASN A 86 6.96 5.20 3.22
C ASN A 86 8.12 4.23 2.93
N PRO A 87 7.93 3.25 2.03
CA PRO A 87 8.95 2.28 1.61
C PRO A 87 10.11 2.87 0.79
#